data_AF-A0A9W5Z3X7-F1
#
_entry.id   AF-A0A9W5Z3X7-F1
#
_cell.length_a   1.000
_cell.length_b   1.000
_cell.length_c   1.000
_cell.angle_alpha   90.00
_cell.angle_beta   90.00
_cell.angle_gamma   90.00
#
_symmetry.space_group_name_H-M   'P 1'
#
loop_
_entity.id
_entity.type
_entity.pdbx_description
1 polymer ?
#
loop_
_entity_poly.entity_id
_entity_poly.type
_entity_poly.pdbx_seq_one_letter_code
_entity_poly.pdbx_strand_id
1 'polypeptide(L)'
;DPDIDEPLEKTGTSTSGSQQDPAKVAQLAEMGINSGHARRALAATDGDLNRAIDWVFTHPEDSMDTGSDSDIPESSGDRRLDSGATPAKYQLQSIVCHKGSSVHAGHYVAIVRKAVPGSNETSWVMFNDEKVVQMDDIQEMKKFA
;
A
#
# COMPACT_ATOMS: atom_id res chain seq x y z
N ASP A 1 14.36 -28.74 -9.59
CA ASP A 1 13.70 -29.15 -10.84
C ASP A 1 14.69 -28.87 -11.96
N PRO A 2 15.17 -29.89 -12.69
CA PRO A 2 16.16 -29.72 -13.77
C PRO A 2 15.63 -28.90 -14.97
N ASP A 3 14.33 -28.66 -15.04
CA ASP A 3 13.68 -27.97 -16.17
C ASP A 3 13.78 -26.43 -16.06
N ILE A 4 14.43 -25.90 -15.01
CA ILE A 4 14.66 -24.46 -14.78
C ILE A 4 15.89 -23.92 -15.53
N ASP A 5 16.88 -24.77 -15.82
CA ASP A 5 18.18 -24.34 -16.38
C ASP A 5 18.21 -24.34 -17.93
N GLU A 6 17.17 -24.86 -18.58
CA GLU A 6 17.04 -24.82 -20.03
C GLU A 6 16.17 -23.61 -20.46
N PRO A 7 16.68 -22.70 -21.32
CA PRO A 7 15.88 -21.60 -21.83
C PRO A 7 14.72 -22.17 -22.66
N LEU A 8 13.51 -22.07 -22.12
CA LEU A 8 12.28 -22.47 -22.82
C LEU A 8 12.10 -21.58 -24.07
N GLU A 9 12.34 -22.15 -25.25
CA GLU A 9 11.87 -21.53 -26.49
C GLU A 9 10.34 -21.52 -26.47
N LYS A 10 9.74 -20.37 -26.15
CA LYS A 10 8.30 -20.13 -26.22
C LYS A 10 7.81 -20.25 -27.67
N THR A 11 7.66 -21.46 -28.17
CA THR A 11 6.77 -21.80 -29.29
C THR A 11 5.35 -22.05 -28.75
N GLY A 12 4.90 -21.17 -27.87
CA GLY A 12 3.56 -21.10 -27.35
C GLY A 12 3.03 -19.71 -27.65
N THR A 13 2.19 -19.63 -28.67
CA THR A 13 1.30 -18.52 -29.04
C THR A 13 1.64 -17.21 -28.35
N SER A 14 2.43 -16.36 -29.00
CA SER A 14 2.32 -14.93 -28.79
C SER A 14 0.87 -14.58 -29.03
N THR A 15 0.08 -14.51 -27.95
CA THR A 15 -1.30 -14.01 -27.94
C THR A 15 -1.17 -12.56 -28.38
N SER A 16 -1.19 -12.43 -29.69
CA SER A 16 -1.02 -11.22 -30.43
C SER A 16 -2.22 -10.37 -30.09
N GLY A 17 -2.00 -9.36 -29.24
CA GLY A 17 -2.90 -8.23 -29.07
C GLY A 17 -4.38 -8.57 -28.99
N SER A 18 -4.80 -9.34 -27.98
CA SER A 18 -6.16 -9.15 -27.48
C SER A 18 -6.21 -7.71 -26.98
N GLN A 19 -6.73 -6.83 -27.82
CA GLN A 19 -7.04 -5.44 -27.51
C GLN A 19 -7.79 -5.47 -26.18
N GLN A 20 -7.09 -5.12 -25.09
CA GLN A 20 -7.64 -5.26 -23.75
C GLN A 20 -8.95 -4.50 -23.69
N ASP A 21 -9.95 -5.11 -23.06
CA ASP A 21 -11.30 -4.57 -23.02
C ASP A 21 -11.24 -3.08 -22.62
N PRO A 22 -11.62 -2.15 -23.53
CA PRO A 22 -11.49 -0.73 -23.28
C PRO A 22 -12.29 -0.29 -22.06
N ALA A 23 -13.37 -1.00 -21.69
CA ALA A 23 -14.11 -0.75 -20.48
C ALA A 23 -13.28 -1.07 -19.22
N LYS A 24 -12.53 -2.18 -19.20
CA LYS A 24 -11.66 -2.56 -18.08
C LYS A 24 -10.45 -1.63 -17.97
N VAL A 25 -9.89 -1.21 -19.11
CA VAL A 25 -8.82 -0.20 -19.14
C VAL A 25 -9.33 1.13 -18.58
N ALA A 26 -10.55 1.54 -18.93
CA ALA A 26 -11.16 2.76 -18.39
C ALA A 26 -11.41 2.67 -16.87
N GLN A 27 -11.84 1.51 -16.37
CA GLN A 27 -12.01 1.28 -14.92
C GLN A 27 -10.68 1.42 -14.16
N LEU A 28 -9.59 0.84 -14.69
CA LEU A 28 -8.26 1.01 -14.09
C LEU A 28 -7.77 2.46 -14.20
N ALA A 29 -8.08 3.15 -15.30
CA ALA A 29 -7.77 4.56 -15.47
C ALA A 29 -8.51 5.46 -14.46
N GLU A 30 -9.76 5.15 -14.14
CA GLU A 30 -10.53 5.84 -13.10
C GLU A 30 -9.93 5.64 -11.70
N MET A 31 -9.25 4.51 -11.47
CA MET A 31 -8.46 4.28 -10.25
C MET A 31 -7.10 5.01 -10.23
N GLY A 32 -6.78 5.78 -11.27
CA GLY A 32 -5.52 6.51 -11.40
C GLY A 32 -4.38 5.70 -12.02
N ILE A 33 -4.67 4.54 -12.65
CA ILE A 33 -3.67 3.70 -13.30
C ILE A 33 -3.53 4.14 -14.76
N ASN A 34 -2.31 4.48 -15.19
CA ASN A 34 -2.05 4.87 -16.59
C ASN A 34 -2.58 3.81 -17.56
N SER A 35 -3.28 4.21 -18.63
CA SER A 35 -3.83 3.31 -19.65
C SER A 35 -2.81 2.35 -20.26
N GLY A 36 -1.55 2.77 -20.44
CA GLY A 36 -0.46 1.89 -20.91
C GLY A 36 -0.07 0.83 -19.88
N HIS A 37 -0.09 1.18 -18.60
CA HIS A 37 0.15 0.24 -17.49
C HIS A 37 -1.04 -0.69 -17.29
N ALA A 38 -2.27 -0.17 -17.32
CA ALA A 38 -3.51 -0.93 -17.24
C ALA A 38 -3.62 -2.01 -18.33
N ARG A 39 -3.22 -1.70 -19.58
CA ARG A 39 -3.18 -2.68 -20.67
C ARG A 39 -2.17 -3.79 -20.43
N ARG A 40 -1.00 -3.48 -19.88
CA ARG A 40 0.01 -4.49 -19.53
C ARG A 40 -0.43 -5.36 -18.37
N ALA A 41 -1.03 -4.75 -17.34
CA ALA A 41 -1.60 -5.47 -16.21
C ALA A 41 -2.70 -6.44 -16.64
N LEU A 42 -3.65 -5.98 -17.46
CA LEU A 42 -4.70 -6.85 -18.00
C LEU A 42 -4.14 -7.94 -18.93
N ALA A 43 -3.05 -7.66 -19.67
CA ALA A 43 -2.39 -8.68 -20.47
C ALA A 43 -1.69 -9.75 -19.61
N ALA A 44 -1.12 -9.36 -18.48
CA ALA A 44 -0.47 -10.28 -17.53
C ALA A 44 -1.46 -11.10 -16.69
N THR A 45 -2.73 -10.69 -16.65
CA THR A 45 -3.75 -11.30 -15.79
C THR A 45 -4.93 -11.89 -16.57
N ASP A 46 -4.73 -12.19 -17.86
CA ASP A 46 -5.74 -12.76 -18.75
C ASP A 46 -7.06 -11.94 -18.80
N GLY A 47 -6.94 -10.61 -18.65
CA GLY A 47 -8.07 -9.67 -18.64
C GLY A 47 -8.87 -9.66 -17.34
N ASP A 48 -8.39 -10.28 -16.25
CA ASP A 48 -8.99 -10.18 -14.92
C ASP A 48 -8.62 -8.83 -14.28
N LEU A 49 -9.66 -8.04 -13.96
CA LEU A 49 -9.53 -6.71 -13.36
C LEU A 49 -8.92 -6.76 -11.95
N ASN A 50 -9.39 -7.67 -11.09
CA ASN A 50 -8.95 -7.72 -9.69
C ASN A 50 -7.48 -8.11 -9.61
N ARG A 51 -7.08 -9.08 -10.43
CA ARG A 51 -5.68 -9.46 -10.55
C ARG A 51 -4.84 -8.36 -11.20
N ALA A 52 -5.39 -7.62 -12.16
CA ALA A 52 -4.67 -6.51 -12.80
C ALA A 52 -4.37 -5.38 -11.80
N ILE A 53 -5.30 -5.09 -10.88
CA ILE A 53 -5.08 -4.11 -9.80
C ILE A 53 -3.92 -4.57 -8.91
N ASP A 54 -3.94 -5.82 -8.45
CA ASP A 54 -2.85 -6.38 -7.64
C ASP A 54 -1.51 -6.33 -8.38
N TRP A 55 -1.51 -6.75 -9.65
CA TRP A 55 -0.33 -6.77 -10.51
C TRP A 55 0.31 -5.38 -10.66
N VAL A 56 -0.50 -4.32 -10.77
CA VAL A 56 -0.04 -2.92 -10.86
C VAL A 56 0.69 -2.48 -9.58
N PHE A 57 0.26 -2.94 -8.41
CA PHE A 57 0.91 -2.59 -7.14
C PHE A 57 2.17 -3.42 -6.87
N THR A 58 2.25 -4.64 -7.41
CA THR A 58 3.45 -5.48 -7.28
C THR A 58 4.52 -5.19 -8.33
N HIS A 59 4.18 -4.47 -9.41
CA HIS A 59 5.11 -4.07 -10.48
C HIS A 59 5.10 -2.53 -10.70
N PRO A 60 5.47 -1.74 -9.68
CA PRO A 60 5.46 -0.28 -9.79
C PRO A 60 6.49 0.25 -10.79
N GLU A 61 7.58 -0.47 -11.08
CA GLU A 61 8.59 -0.02 -12.05
C GLU A 61 8.08 -0.04 -13.50
N ASP A 62 7.19 -0.98 -13.83
CA ASP A 62 6.60 -1.06 -15.17
C ASP A 62 5.72 0.16 -15.44
N SER A 63 5.15 0.80 -14.42
CA SER A 63 4.35 2.02 -14.58
C SER A 63 5.10 3.19 -15.26
N MET A 64 6.44 3.19 -15.20
CA MET A 64 7.30 4.27 -15.72
C MET A 64 7.83 4.03 -17.13
N ASP A 65 7.76 2.82 -17.68
CA ASP A 65 8.40 2.47 -18.96
C ASP A 65 7.57 2.85 -20.22
N THR A 66 6.36 3.39 -20.07
CA THR A 66 5.63 3.94 -21.23
C THR A 66 5.99 5.41 -21.42
N GLY A 67 7.12 5.63 -22.09
CA GLY A 67 7.49 6.94 -22.63
C GLY A 67 6.42 7.47 -23.59
N SER A 68 5.67 8.46 -23.13
CA SER A 68 5.08 9.49 -23.99
C SER A 68 5.00 10.79 -23.20
N ASP A 69 5.92 11.69 -23.54
CA ASP A 69 5.88 13.14 -23.37
C ASP A 69 4.44 13.68 -23.33
N SER A 70 3.97 14.08 -22.15
CA SER A 70 2.79 14.94 -21.95
C SER A 70 2.77 15.41 -20.51
N ASP A 71 2.89 16.72 -20.34
CA ASP A 71 2.88 17.49 -19.10
C ASP A 71 1.78 17.05 -18.11
N ILE A 72 2.17 16.26 -17.12
CA ILE A 72 1.46 16.17 -15.85
C ILE A 72 2.36 16.91 -14.86
N PRO A 73 1.87 17.95 -14.13
CA PRO A 73 2.71 18.62 -13.16
C PRO A 73 3.19 17.57 -12.16
N GLU A 74 4.51 17.37 -12.15
CA GLU A 74 5.22 16.50 -11.25
C GLU A 74 4.93 16.95 -9.80
N SER A 75 3.89 16.36 -9.22
CA SER A 75 3.87 16.03 -7.80
C SER A 75 4.45 14.63 -7.60
N SER A 76 5.41 14.26 -8.46
CA SER A 76 6.39 13.21 -8.27
C SER A 76 7.30 13.60 -7.12
N GLY A 77 6.74 13.71 -5.92
CA GLY A 77 7.53 13.46 -4.73
C GLY A 77 8.08 12.06 -4.91
N ASP A 78 9.38 12.00 -5.19
CA ASP A 78 10.21 10.82 -5.11
C ASP A 78 9.78 10.03 -3.86
N ARG A 79 8.86 9.07 -4.05
CA ARG A 79 8.49 8.11 -3.02
C ARG A 79 9.49 6.96 -3.06
N ARG A 80 10.79 7.27 -3.23
CA ARG A 80 11.78 6.61 -2.39
C ARG A 80 11.29 6.76 -0.94
N LEU A 81 10.60 5.73 -0.47
CA LEU A 81 10.31 5.49 0.94
C LEU A 81 11.57 5.47 1.81
N ASP A 82 12.75 5.54 1.18
CA ASP A 82 14.03 5.64 1.82
C ASP A 82 14.68 7.01 1.51
N SER A 83 14.29 8.03 2.29
CA SER A 83 15.26 9.06 2.65
C SER A 83 16.28 8.38 3.56
N GLY A 84 17.23 7.65 2.96
CA GLY A 84 18.24 6.79 3.60
C GLY A 84 19.26 7.52 4.48
N ALA A 85 18.83 8.57 5.16
CA ALA A 85 19.57 9.31 6.14
C ALA A 85 19.71 8.45 7.42
N THR A 86 20.74 7.61 7.43
CA THR A 86 21.18 6.92 8.64
C THR A 86 22.03 7.84 9.52
N PRO A 87 21.89 7.80 10.85
CA PRO A 87 20.99 6.95 11.61
C PRO A 87 19.55 7.51 11.64
N ALA A 88 18.59 6.67 11.24
CA ALA A 88 17.18 7.01 11.33
C ALA A 88 16.76 7.12 12.81
N LYS A 89 16.25 8.29 13.20
CA LYS A 89 15.74 8.54 14.55
C LYS A 89 14.23 8.29 14.55
N TYR A 90 13.79 7.29 15.31
CA TYR A 90 12.39 6.94 15.45
C TYR A 90 11.82 7.44 16.76
N GLN A 91 10.56 7.88 16.73
CA GLN A 91 9.77 8.17 17.92
C GLN A 91 8.42 7.46 17.79
N LEU A 92 7.98 6.79 18.85
CA LEU A 92 6.71 6.08 18.84
C LEU A 92 5.54 7.08 18.71
N GLN A 93 4.78 6.94 17.62
CA GLN A 93 3.65 7.81 17.30
C GLN A 93 2.29 7.20 17.65
N SER A 94 2.10 5.90 17.42
CA SER A 94 0.84 5.22 17.70
C SER A 94 1.02 3.70 17.77
N ILE A 95 0.13 3.03 18.51
CA ILE A 95 0.05 1.57 18.63
C ILE A 95 -1.42 1.15 18.46
N VAL A 96 -1.65 0.03 17.78
CA VAL A 96 -2.94 -0.68 17.78
C VAL A 96 -2.79 -1.93 18.64
N CYS A 97 -3.59 -2.06 19.69
CA CYS A 97 -3.52 -3.18 20.64
C CYS A 97 -4.74 -4.09 20.45
N HIS A 98 -4.49 -5.40 20.28
CA HIS A 98 -5.51 -6.43 20.37
C HIS A 98 -5.68 -6.88 21.83
N LYS A 99 -6.80 -6.56 22.46
CA LYS A 99 -7.15 -7.00 23.82
C LYS A 99 -7.92 -8.31 23.78
N GLY A 100 -7.20 -9.41 23.84
CA GLY A 100 -7.79 -10.74 23.91
C GLY A 100 -6.73 -11.82 23.93
N SER A 101 -7.03 -12.96 24.56
CA SER A 101 -6.16 -14.14 24.58
C SER A 101 -6.33 -15.05 23.37
N SER A 102 -7.31 -14.76 22.49
CA SER A 102 -7.64 -15.55 21.31
C SER A 102 -7.39 -14.75 20.03
N VAL A 103 -6.85 -15.40 19.01
CA VAL A 103 -6.74 -14.81 17.66
C VAL A 103 -8.10 -14.68 16.95
N HIS A 104 -9.12 -15.38 17.44
CA HIS A 104 -10.48 -15.37 16.87
C HIS A 104 -11.41 -14.39 17.59
N ALA A 105 -11.01 -13.88 18.77
CA ALA A 105 -11.84 -13.02 19.59
C ALA A 105 -10.99 -12.12 20.50
N GLY A 106 -11.27 -10.83 20.41
CA GLY A 106 -10.73 -9.80 21.27
C GLY A 106 -11.24 -8.44 20.85
N HIS A 107 -10.67 -7.40 21.44
CA HIS A 107 -11.12 -6.02 21.25
C HIS A 107 -9.96 -5.11 20.85
N TYR A 108 -10.08 -4.39 19.74
CA TYR A 108 -9.02 -3.50 19.29
C TYR A 108 -9.16 -2.11 19.91
N VAL A 109 -8.05 -1.58 20.41
CA VAL A 109 -7.94 -0.16 20.81
C VAL A 109 -6.74 0.48 20.14
N ALA A 110 -6.82 1.77 19.85
CA ALA A 110 -5.71 2.53 19.29
C ALA A 110 -5.20 3.54 20.32
N ILE A 111 -3.89 3.62 20.50
CA ILE A 111 -3.23 4.59 21.36
C ILE A 111 -2.39 5.49 20.47
N VAL A 112 -2.68 6.79 20.46
CA VAL A 112 -2.06 7.75 19.54
C VAL A 112 -1.47 8.91 20.33
N ARG A 113 -0.23 9.27 20.01
CA ARG A 113 0.42 10.48 20.50
C ARG A 113 -0.03 11.65 19.63
N LYS A 114 -0.78 12.59 20.21
CA LYS A 114 -1.27 13.76 19.49
C LYS A 114 -1.16 15.04 20.31
N ALA A 115 -1.08 16.17 19.62
CA ALA A 115 -1.28 17.47 20.25
C ALA A 115 -2.76 17.61 20.63
N VAL A 116 -3.03 17.94 21.89
CA VAL A 116 -4.39 18.16 22.39
C VAL A 116 -4.67 19.67 22.37
N PRO A 117 -5.84 20.11 21.86
CA PRO A 117 -6.19 21.52 21.88
C PRO A 117 -6.17 22.08 23.31
N GLY A 118 -5.32 23.08 23.56
CA GLY A 118 -5.14 23.68 24.89
C GLY A 118 -3.90 23.21 25.66
N SER A 119 -3.14 22.23 25.16
CA SER A 119 -1.83 21.86 25.69
C SER A 119 -0.72 22.11 24.66
N ASN A 120 0.42 22.67 25.09
CA ASN A 120 1.60 22.83 24.23
C ASN A 120 2.40 21.53 24.02
N GLU A 121 2.02 20.46 24.72
CA GLU A 121 2.71 19.17 24.69
C GLU A 121 1.85 18.09 24.01
N THR A 122 2.52 17.11 23.41
CA THR A 122 1.87 15.92 22.87
C THR A 122 1.44 14.99 24.01
N SER A 123 0.17 14.62 24.03
CA SER A 123 -0.37 13.68 25.00
C SER A 123 -0.76 12.36 24.32
N TRP A 124 -0.76 11.28 25.10
CA TRP A 124 -1.25 9.99 24.63
C TRP A 124 -2.75 9.91 24.79
N VAL A 125 -3.44 9.46 23.76
CA VAL A 125 -4.90 9.32 23.75
C VAL A 125 -5.26 7.91 23.31
N MET A 126 -6.04 7.22 24.14
CA MET A 126 -6.64 5.94 23.81
C MET A 126 -8.00 6.15 23.16
N PHE A 127 -8.19 5.53 22.01
CA PHE A 127 -9.43 5.44 21.26
C PHE A 127 -9.97 4.02 21.41
N ASN A 128 -11.14 3.93 22.02
CA ASN A 128 -11.88 2.69 22.25
C ASN A 128 -13.32 2.90 21.79
N ASP A 129 -13.56 2.65 20.50
CA ASP A 129 -14.82 2.96 19.81
C ASP A 129 -15.27 4.41 20.06
N GLU A 130 -16.42 4.60 20.69
CA GLU A 130 -16.98 5.90 21.06
C GLU A 130 -16.28 6.55 22.27
N LYS A 131 -15.46 5.79 23.01
CA LYS A 131 -14.76 6.26 24.22
C LYS A 131 -13.36 6.73 23.88
N VAL A 132 -13.10 8.01 24.12
CA VAL A 132 -11.80 8.64 23.93
C VAL A 132 -11.27 9.11 25.28
N VAL A 133 -10.09 8.65 25.66
CA VAL A 133 -9.51 8.92 26.98
C VAL A 133 -8.07 9.38 26.83
N GLN A 134 -7.74 10.54 27.41
CA GLN A 134 -6.36 10.97 27.56
C GLN A 134 -5.66 10.11 28.62
N MET A 135 -4.46 9.65 28.31
CA MET A 135 -3.65 8.82 29.21
C MET A 135 -2.54 9.65 29.82
N ASP A 136 -2.52 9.70 31.15
CA ASP A 136 -1.52 10.44 31.93
C ASP A 136 -0.29 9.58 32.26
N ASP A 137 -0.43 8.24 32.30
CA ASP A 137 0.64 7.31 32.65
C ASP A 137 0.97 6.31 31.51
N ILE A 138 2.23 6.33 31.07
CA ILE A 138 2.78 5.42 30.07
C ILE A 138 2.87 3.98 30.61
N GLN A 139 2.97 3.79 31.93
CA GLN A 139 2.98 2.44 32.52
C GLN A 139 1.62 1.75 32.39
N GLU A 140 0.52 2.49 32.39
CA GLU A 140 -0.79 1.91 32.10
C GLU A 140 -0.89 1.41 30.67
N MET A 141 -0.27 2.11 29.70
CA MET A 141 -0.22 1.63 28.30
C MET A 141 0.46 0.26 28.19
N LYS A 142 1.51 0.00 28.98
CA LYS A 142 2.19 -1.30 29.00
C LYS A 142 1.32 -2.44 29.54
N LYS A 143 0.32 -2.15 30.38
CA LYS A 143 -0.60 -3.17 30.91
C LYS A 143 -1.64 -3.62 29.88
N PHE A 144 -1.84 -2.83 28.82
CA PHE A 144 -2.77 -3.11 27.73
C PHE A 144 -2.08 -3.64 26.46
N ALA A 145 -0.76 -3.82 26.51
CA ALA A 145 0.08 -4.36 25.45
C ALA A 145 0.41 -5.83 25.71
#